data_AF-A0A7C6WUV3-F1
#
_entry.id   AF-A0A7C6WUV3-F1
#
_cell.length_a   1.000
_cell.length_b   1.000
_cell.length_c   1.000
_cell.angle_alpha   90.00
_cell.angle_beta   90.00
_cell.angle_gamma   90.00
#
_symmetry.space_group_name_H-M   'P 1'
#
loop_
_entity.id
_entity.type
_entity.pdbx_description
1 polymer ?
#
loop_
_entity_poly.entity_id
_entity_poly.type
_entity_poly.pdbx_seq_one_letter_code
_entity_poly.pdbx_strand_id
1 'polypeptide(L)'
;MNEKKREAILKIMSITAMFLCVYPITSIVRIFFFKEGRGFLDGLFYLAAIYGTFAAVTYIMRKDCTKKNAILAHLFLVIPILTSLVYFFYYGISSMIFGTFITAILCFLAIRSYFKKYHYLIDGVKIYVGIVMILLALTFSLYFEEFKYLKNQFYIFTFIYAFFVLIIKNQSNLDGIFSKRFDKASGIPKRMRSYNIRKILVFFLLIVVIYYFRDGLIVTLRTLGNLLTSVLKSLWNFIKIIMEKLYWLFDTEEINNSNSPEMGYGIIEGGGQNSILNTVFNVIFFLALAFAVYKISTLLIINEFIPFLKNAFKCIFQKIINLFQKVEYKEEKTYYYTDSIERVLPSDISKKSKEKKKMPDINKALRQVEKIQNPKEKIKHLYGFVLKYMYIKGMDIKKSYSTGEIYKKVREIEQLDKPFSEITSVYDRVKYGDKMPEINQVDETKSNTVKSINIIKKTK
;
A
#
# COMPACT_ATOMS: atom_id res chain seq x y z
N MET A 1 5.52 7.62 18.81
CA MET A 1 4.66 8.18 17.74
C MET A 1 3.25 7.57 17.82
N ASN A 2 2.19 8.39 17.65
CA ASN A 2 0.80 7.93 17.54
C ASN A 2 0.61 7.17 16.22
N GLU A 3 -0.15 6.06 16.19
CA GLU A 3 -0.32 5.23 14.99
C GLU A 3 -0.89 6.01 13.80
N LYS A 4 -1.80 6.96 14.04
CA LYS A 4 -2.34 7.84 12.99
C LYS A 4 -1.26 8.73 12.37
N LYS A 5 -0.34 9.28 13.19
CA LYS A 5 0.79 10.09 12.70
C LYS A 5 1.76 9.23 11.89
N ARG A 6 2.01 7.99 12.33
CA ARG A 6 2.85 7.02 11.59
C ARG A 6 2.28 6.75 10.21
N GLU A 7 1.01 6.39 10.14
CA GLU A 7 0.35 6.05 8.88
C GLU A 7 0.37 7.25 7.91
N ALA A 8 0.14 8.46 8.41
CA ALA A 8 0.26 9.68 7.62
C ALA A 8 1.68 9.86 7.05
N ILE A 9 2.73 9.69 7.86
CA ILE A 9 4.13 9.78 7.40
C ILE A 9 4.43 8.72 6.32
N LEU A 10 4.03 7.46 6.55
CA LEU A 10 4.23 6.39 5.58
C LEU A 10 3.46 6.64 4.27
N LYS A 11 2.26 7.23 4.33
CA LYS A 11 1.52 7.66 3.14
C LYS A 11 2.26 8.77 2.40
N ILE A 12 2.73 9.79 3.10
CA ILE A 12 3.52 10.88 2.49
C ILE A 12 4.75 10.29 1.79
N MET A 13 5.54 9.45 2.48
CA MET A 13 6.71 8.78 1.90
C MET A 13 6.35 7.96 0.65
N SER A 14 5.20 7.28 0.66
CA SER A 14 4.74 6.48 -0.49
C SER A 14 4.37 7.35 -1.68
N ILE A 15 3.74 8.50 -1.44
CA ILE A 15 3.41 9.48 -2.48
C ILE A 15 4.69 10.09 -3.03
N THR A 16 5.65 10.45 -2.17
CA THR A 16 6.94 10.99 -2.61
C THR A 16 7.70 9.98 -3.43
N ALA A 17 7.73 8.70 -3.03
CA ALA A 17 8.41 7.67 -3.80
C ALA A 17 7.76 7.43 -5.17
N MET A 18 6.42 7.52 -5.29
CA MET A 18 5.77 7.52 -6.61
C MET A 18 6.15 8.73 -7.46
N PHE A 19 6.23 9.91 -6.86
CA PHE A 19 6.70 11.09 -7.56
C PHE A 19 8.14 10.91 -8.06
N LEU A 20 9.04 10.44 -7.19
CA LEU A 20 10.47 10.29 -7.49
C LEU A 20 10.76 9.27 -8.59
N CYS A 21 9.86 8.30 -8.84
CA CYS A 21 10.04 7.37 -9.96
C CYS A 21 9.50 7.92 -11.30
N VAL A 22 8.42 8.71 -11.27
CA VAL A 22 7.79 9.26 -12.49
C VAL A 22 8.53 10.52 -12.96
N TYR A 23 8.91 11.38 -12.02
CA TYR A 23 9.45 12.70 -12.32
C TYR A 23 10.71 12.69 -13.21
N PRO A 24 11.72 11.84 -12.98
CA PRO A 24 12.93 11.82 -13.81
C PRO A 24 12.63 11.61 -15.31
N ILE A 25 11.74 10.69 -15.65
CA ILE A 25 11.32 10.46 -17.03
C ILE A 25 10.55 11.66 -17.58
N THR A 26 9.62 12.22 -16.80
CA THR A 26 8.88 13.40 -17.26
C THR A 26 9.79 14.60 -17.51
N SER A 27 10.88 14.74 -16.74
CA SER A 27 11.90 15.76 -16.94
C SER A 27 12.66 15.54 -18.25
N ILE A 28 13.06 14.30 -18.55
CA ILE A 28 13.73 13.97 -19.82
C ILE A 28 12.81 14.27 -21.01
N VAL A 29 11.56 13.80 -20.96
CA VAL A 29 10.56 14.04 -22.02
C VAL A 29 10.35 15.55 -22.23
N ARG A 30 10.25 16.32 -21.15
CA ARG A 30 10.15 17.79 -21.24
C ARG A 30 11.33 18.41 -21.95
N ILE A 31 12.54 18.09 -21.51
CA ILE A 31 13.76 18.70 -22.08
C ILE A 31 13.90 18.30 -23.55
N PHE A 32 13.61 17.05 -23.88
CA PHE A 32 13.67 16.55 -25.25
C PHE A 32 12.72 17.30 -26.20
N PHE A 33 11.47 17.53 -25.79
CA PHE A 33 10.48 18.19 -26.66
C PHE A 33 10.52 19.72 -26.62
N PHE A 34 10.90 20.32 -25.50
CA PHE A 34 10.75 21.78 -25.28
C PHE A 34 12.07 22.50 -25.03
N LYS A 35 13.20 21.78 -24.91
CA LYS A 35 14.55 22.33 -24.65
C LYS A 35 14.64 23.23 -23.40
N GLU A 36 13.76 23.00 -22.41
CA GLU A 36 13.69 23.79 -21.18
C GLU A 36 14.59 23.21 -20.07
N GLY A 37 15.58 23.97 -19.60
CA GLY A 37 16.64 23.50 -18.70
C GLY A 37 16.38 23.60 -17.17
N ARG A 38 15.14 23.83 -16.70
CA ARG A 38 14.86 24.13 -15.28
C ARG A 38 14.34 22.94 -14.47
N GLY A 39 14.92 21.76 -14.67
CA GLY A 39 14.51 20.52 -14.02
C GLY A 39 14.13 20.71 -12.54
N PHE A 40 15.08 21.09 -11.67
CA PHE A 40 14.84 21.07 -10.22
C PHE A 40 13.65 21.93 -9.73
N LEU A 41 13.46 23.15 -10.25
CA LEU A 41 12.36 24.03 -9.83
C LEU A 41 10.99 23.46 -10.20
N ASP A 42 10.88 22.87 -11.39
CA ASP A 42 9.67 22.19 -11.82
C ASP A 42 9.35 21.00 -10.90
N GLY A 43 10.37 20.28 -10.46
CA GLY A 43 10.22 19.19 -9.49
C GLY A 43 9.65 19.67 -8.16
N LEU A 44 10.12 20.80 -7.64
CA LEU A 44 9.57 21.42 -6.43
C LEU A 44 8.13 21.88 -6.62
N PHE A 45 7.81 22.47 -7.76
CA PHE A 45 6.45 22.87 -8.11
C PHE A 45 5.51 21.65 -8.09
N TYR A 46 5.89 20.55 -8.73
CA TYR A 46 5.09 19.32 -8.73
C TYR A 46 4.91 18.73 -7.33
N LEU A 47 5.98 18.70 -6.51
CA LEU A 47 5.89 18.25 -5.13
C LEU A 47 4.92 19.13 -4.31
N ALA A 48 5.00 20.45 -4.47
CA ALA A 48 4.10 21.38 -3.81
C ALA A 48 2.64 21.15 -4.22
N ALA A 49 2.38 20.95 -5.52
CA ALA A 49 1.04 20.66 -6.03
C ALA A 49 0.49 19.33 -5.49
N ILE A 50 1.32 18.28 -5.45
CA ILE A 50 0.95 16.96 -4.92
C ILE A 50 0.63 17.04 -3.43
N TYR A 51 1.52 17.64 -2.62
CA TYR A 51 1.32 17.73 -1.18
C TYR A 51 0.18 18.68 -0.82
N GLY A 52 0.03 19.79 -1.53
CA GLY A 52 -1.11 20.71 -1.38
C GLY A 52 -2.42 19.99 -1.65
N THR A 53 -2.50 19.23 -2.74
CA THR A 53 -3.67 18.39 -3.06
C THR A 53 -3.93 17.35 -1.98
N PHE A 54 -2.90 16.61 -1.56
CA PHE A 54 -3.05 15.58 -0.53
C PHE A 54 -3.50 16.15 0.82
N ALA A 55 -2.96 17.30 1.23
CA ALA A 55 -3.34 18.00 2.44
C ALA A 55 -4.79 18.51 2.36
N ALA A 56 -5.17 19.13 1.24
CA ALA A 56 -6.53 19.60 1.00
C ALA A 56 -7.55 18.45 1.03
N VAL A 57 -7.28 17.35 0.32
CA VAL A 57 -8.16 16.16 0.37
C VAL A 57 -8.25 15.59 1.78
N THR A 58 -7.12 15.52 2.51
CA THR A 58 -7.13 15.05 3.89
C THR A 58 -7.98 15.94 4.79
N TYR A 59 -7.94 17.25 4.58
CA TYR A 59 -8.76 18.22 5.32
C TYR A 59 -10.25 18.10 4.98
N ILE A 60 -10.60 18.05 3.70
CA ILE A 60 -11.98 17.90 3.19
C ILE A 60 -12.62 16.62 3.75
N MET A 61 -11.86 15.53 3.74
CA MET A 61 -12.35 14.21 4.14
C MET A 61 -12.27 13.96 5.67
N ARG A 62 -11.75 14.92 6.46
CA ARG A 62 -11.55 14.76 7.91
C ARG A 62 -12.86 14.66 8.69
N LYS A 63 -13.91 15.36 8.25
CA LYS A 63 -15.15 15.52 9.02
C LYS A 63 -16.12 14.35 8.82
N ASP A 64 -16.35 13.94 7.56
CA ASP A 64 -17.13 12.74 7.20
C ASP A 64 -16.72 12.20 5.82
N CYS A 65 -16.60 10.88 5.65
CA CYS A 65 -16.40 10.24 4.34
C CYS A 65 -17.72 10.10 3.58
N THR A 66 -18.34 11.22 3.18
CA THR A 66 -19.55 11.23 2.36
C THR A 66 -19.22 11.29 0.86
N LYS A 67 -20.17 10.87 0.00
CA LYS A 67 -20.06 11.03 -1.46
C LYS A 67 -19.84 12.50 -1.87
N LYS A 68 -20.47 13.45 -1.16
CA LYS A 68 -20.31 14.89 -1.40
C LYS A 68 -18.88 15.35 -1.17
N ASN A 69 -18.25 14.93 -0.07
CA ASN A 69 -16.87 15.30 0.24
C ASN A 69 -15.87 14.65 -0.73
N ALA A 70 -16.15 13.44 -1.22
CA ALA A 70 -15.35 12.82 -2.26
C ALA A 70 -15.42 13.59 -3.60
N ILE A 71 -16.60 14.07 -4.00
CA ILE A 71 -16.76 14.95 -5.18
C ILE A 71 -15.98 16.25 -4.99
N LEU A 72 -16.11 16.89 -3.82
CA LEU A 72 -15.42 18.14 -3.49
C LEU A 72 -13.89 17.95 -3.51
N ALA A 73 -13.38 16.83 -2.99
CA ALA A 73 -11.96 16.49 -3.06
C ALA A 73 -11.44 16.38 -4.50
N HIS A 74 -12.23 15.85 -5.44
CA HIS A 74 -11.84 15.81 -6.86
C HIS A 74 -11.99 17.16 -7.54
N LEU A 75 -12.99 17.96 -7.17
CA LEU A 75 -13.15 19.33 -7.66
C LEU A 75 -11.97 20.23 -7.25
N PHE A 76 -11.29 19.91 -6.15
CA PHE A 76 -10.05 20.58 -5.75
C PHE A 76 -8.94 20.45 -6.82
N LEU A 77 -8.97 19.47 -7.74
CA LEU A 77 -8.00 19.36 -8.84
C LEU A 77 -7.96 20.59 -9.73
N VAL A 78 -9.04 21.37 -9.81
CA VAL A 78 -9.10 22.59 -10.61
C VAL A 78 -8.02 23.59 -10.17
N ILE A 79 -7.75 23.69 -8.86
CA ILE A 79 -6.79 24.65 -8.31
C ILE A 79 -5.35 24.37 -8.80
N PRO A 80 -4.72 23.20 -8.54
CA PRO A 80 -3.37 22.93 -9.01
C PRO A 80 -3.27 22.91 -10.53
N ILE A 81 -4.34 22.57 -11.25
CA ILE A 81 -4.38 22.68 -12.72
C ILE A 81 -4.27 24.14 -13.17
N LEU A 82 -5.07 25.04 -12.60
CA LEU A 82 -4.99 26.49 -12.89
C LEU A 82 -3.63 27.07 -12.49
N THR A 83 -3.09 26.68 -11.33
CA THR A 83 -1.75 27.10 -10.90
C THR A 83 -0.68 26.61 -11.88
N SER A 84 -0.81 25.37 -12.39
CA SER A 84 0.10 24.82 -13.39
C SER A 84 0.00 25.54 -14.74
N LEU A 85 -1.21 25.93 -15.16
CA LEU A 85 -1.39 26.72 -16.38
C LEU A 85 -0.64 28.06 -16.26
N VAL A 86 -0.83 28.78 -15.16
CA VAL A 86 -0.15 30.07 -14.91
C VAL A 86 1.37 29.88 -14.82
N TYR A 87 1.84 28.85 -14.11
CA TYR A 87 3.26 28.60 -13.93
C TYR A 87 3.96 28.28 -15.25
N PHE A 88 3.36 27.44 -16.10
CA PHE A 88 3.96 27.00 -17.35
C PHE A 88 3.63 27.90 -18.56
N PHE A 89 2.72 28.88 -18.43
CA PHE A 89 2.35 29.80 -19.50
C PHE A 89 3.56 30.53 -20.09
N TYR A 90 4.50 30.95 -19.24
CA TYR A 90 5.70 31.68 -19.65
C TYR A 90 6.66 30.90 -20.55
N TYR A 91 6.55 29.57 -20.58
CA TYR A 91 7.43 28.70 -21.36
C TYR A 91 6.81 28.28 -22.71
N GLY A 92 5.60 28.76 -23.00
CA GLY A 92 4.91 28.50 -24.26
C GLY A 92 3.79 27.47 -24.15
N ILE A 93 2.94 27.45 -25.16
CA ILE A 93 1.66 26.71 -25.16
C ILE A 93 1.89 25.21 -24.98
N SER A 94 2.89 24.63 -25.65
CA SER A 94 3.14 23.19 -25.59
C SER A 94 3.66 22.74 -24.21
N SER A 95 4.59 23.52 -23.61
CA SER A 95 5.07 23.26 -22.24
C SER A 95 3.96 23.47 -21.21
N MET A 96 3.10 24.48 -21.43
CA MET A 96 1.90 24.69 -20.62
C MET A 96 0.95 23.49 -20.63
N ILE A 97 0.61 22.96 -21.82
CA ILE A 97 -0.27 21.80 -21.95
C ILE A 97 0.38 20.58 -21.29
N PHE A 98 1.66 20.31 -21.58
CA PHE A 98 2.37 19.17 -21.02
C PHE A 98 2.51 19.26 -19.50
N GLY A 99 2.96 20.41 -18.99
CA GLY A 99 3.15 20.64 -17.56
C GLY A 99 1.86 20.50 -16.78
N THR A 100 0.76 21.03 -17.32
CA THR A 100 -0.59 20.93 -16.74
C THR A 100 -1.12 19.50 -16.77
N PHE A 101 -0.87 18.76 -17.85
CA PHE A 101 -1.23 17.35 -17.95
C PHE A 101 -0.51 16.50 -16.90
N ILE A 102 0.80 16.71 -16.72
CA ILE A 102 1.58 16.03 -15.67
C ILE A 102 1.08 16.41 -14.26
N THR A 103 0.83 17.71 -14.00
CA THR A 103 0.24 18.16 -12.72
C THR A 103 -1.08 17.46 -12.44
N ALA A 104 -1.97 17.38 -13.45
CA ALA A 104 -3.28 16.74 -13.32
C ALA A 104 -3.15 15.25 -12.97
N ILE A 105 -2.27 14.50 -13.66
CA ILE A 105 -2.01 13.09 -13.37
C ILE A 105 -1.48 12.91 -11.95
N LEU A 106 -0.47 13.69 -11.55
CA LEU A 106 0.17 13.56 -10.25
C LEU A 106 -0.79 13.93 -9.10
N CYS A 107 -1.55 15.01 -9.26
CA CYS A 107 -2.57 15.40 -8.26
C CYS A 107 -3.69 14.36 -8.19
N PHE A 108 -4.12 13.81 -9.33
CA PHE A 108 -5.11 12.73 -9.34
C PHE A 108 -4.62 11.47 -8.61
N LEU A 109 -3.35 11.09 -8.80
CA LEU A 109 -2.72 10.01 -8.04
C LEU A 109 -2.68 10.34 -6.54
N ALA A 110 -2.40 11.59 -6.17
CA ALA A 110 -2.42 12.05 -4.78
C ALA A 110 -3.81 11.90 -4.15
N ILE A 111 -4.89 12.26 -4.86
CA ILE A 111 -6.26 12.06 -4.38
C ILE A 111 -6.55 10.57 -4.19
N ARG A 112 -6.22 9.74 -5.19
CA ARG A 112 -6.42 8.29 -5.07
C ARG A 112 -5.61 7.67 -3.94
N SER A 113 -4.46 8.25 -3.63
CA SER A 113 -3.60 7.75 -2.57
C SER A 113 -4.25 7.87 -1.18
N TYR A 114 -5.12 8.86 -0.98
CA TYR A 114 -5.86 9.06 0.26
C TYR A 114 -6.67 7.82 0.65
N PHE A 115 -7.38 7.25 -0.33
CA PHE A 115 -8.29 6.11 -0.16
C PHE A 115 -7.57 4.77 0.00
N LYS A 116 -6.26 4.71 -0.29
CA LYS A 116 -5.46 3.48 -0.16
C LYS A 116 -4.64 3.50 1.13
N LYS A 117 -4.39 2.31 1.69
CA LYS A 117 -3.37 2.14 2.73
C LYS A 117 -1.99 2.29 2.09
N TYR A 118 -1.01 2.75 2.88
CA TYR A 118 0.34 3.05 2.39
C TYR A 118 1.02 1.85 1.68
N HIS A 119 0.82 0.62 2.14
CA HIS A 119 1.46 -0.55 1.53
C HIS A 119 0.90 -0.93 0.14
N TYR A 120 -0.32 -0.51 -0.20
CA TYR A 120 -0.89 -0.70 -1.55
C TYR A 120 -0.48 0.41 -2.54
N LEU A 121 0.04 1.52 -2.02
CA LEU A 121 0.57 2.59 -2.83
C LEU A 121 1.81 2.11 -3.58
N ILE A 122 2.68 1.37 -2.90
CA ILE A 122 3.92 0.81 -3.45
C ILE A 122 3.88 -0.73 -3.32
N ASP A 123 3.18 -1.36 -4.27
CA ASP A 123 3.21 -2.82 -4.43
C ASP A 123 4.51 -3.28 -5.12
N GLY A 124 4.74 -4.59 -5.18
CA GLY A 124 5.96 -5.13 -5.78
C GLY A 124 6.14 -4.70 -7.23
N VAL A 125 5.08 -4.80 -8.04
CA VAL A 125 5.09 -4.44 -9.46
C VAL A 125 5.46 -2.97 -9.66
N LYS A 126 4.86 -2.05 -8.90
CA LYS A 126 5.17 -0.61 -8.96
C LYS A 126 6.59 -0.29 -8.53
N ILE A 127 7.19 -1.06 -7.63
CA ILE A 127 8.62 -0.91 -7.30
C ILE A 127 9.46 -1.25 -8.52
N TYR A 128 9.24 -2.40 -9.16
CA TYR A 128 10.00 -2.78 -10.35
C TYR A 128 9.83 -1.78 -11.49
N VAL A 129 8.60 -1.34 -11.74
CA VAL A 129 8.32 -0.27 -12.71
C VAL A 129 9.07 1.01 -12.34
N GLY A 130 9.07 1.41 -11.07
CA GLY A 130 9.80 2.58 -10.61
C GLY A 130 11.33 2.46 -10.76
N ILE A 131 11.89 1.29 -10.48
CA ILE A 131 13.31 0.99 -10.69
C ILE A 131 13.66 1.10 -12.17
N VAL A 132 12.87 0.47 -13.06
CA VAL A 132 13.07 0.56 -14.51
C VAL A 132 13.01 2.01 -14.97
N MET A 133 12.04 2.79 -14.48
CA MET A 133 11.92 4.20 -14.86
C MET A 133 13.14 5.03 -14.44
N ILE A 134 13.63 4.83 -13.22
CA ILE A 134 14.82 5.53 -12.71
C ILE A 134 16.08 5.09 -13.47
N LEU A 135 16.24 3.80 -13.75
CA LEU A 135 17.38 3.27 -14.52
C LEU A 135 17.41 3.82 -15.94
N LEU A 136 16.25 3.89 -16.60
CA LEU A 136 16.12 4.55 -17.90
C LEU A 136 16.54 6.01 -17.79
N ALA A 137 16.01 6.74 -16.81
CA ALA A 137 16.34 8.15 -16.64
C ALA A 137 17.83 8.41 -16.37
N LEU A 138 18.47 7.57 -15.55
CA LEU A 138 19.90 7.61 -15.32
C LEU A 138 20.69 7.30 -16.59
N THR A 139 20.28 6.29 -17.35
CA THR A 139 20.89 5.94 -18.64
C THR A 139 20.85 7.13 -19.60
N PHE A 140 19.68 7.75 -19.77
CA PHE A 140 19.55 8.95 -20.59
C PHE A 140 20.47 10.08 -20.11
N SER A 141 20.55 10.32 -18.79
CA SER A 141 21.43 11.35 -18.22
C SER A 141 22.93 11.06 -18.35
N LEU A 142 23.32 9.81 -18.60
CA LEU A 142 24.72 9.40 -18.75
C LEU A 142 25.19 9.46 -20.21
N TYR A 143 24.34 9.05 -21.15
CA TYR A 143 24.71 8.89 -22.56
C TYR A 143 24.40 10.11 -23.43
N PHE A 144 23.42 10.93 -23.08
CA PHE A 144 23.05 12.10 -23.88
C PHE A 144 23.55 13.38 -23.22
N GLU A 145 24.32 14.17 -23.97
CA GLU A 145 24.92 15.41 -23.46
C GLU A 145 23.88 16.41 -22.96
N GLU A 146 22.74 16.50 -23.66
CA GLU A 146 21.61 17.36 -23.31
C GLU A 146 21.05 17.10 -21.89
N PHE A 147 21.24 15.89 -21.33
CA PHE A 147 20.72 15.51 -20.01
C PHE A 147 21.80 15.38 -18.94
N LYS A 148 23.08 15.63 -19.28
CA LYS A 148 24.23 15.40 -18.38
C LYS A 148 24.14 16.20 -17.08
N TYR A 149 23.55 17.39 -17.12
CA TYR A 149 23.36 18.24 -15.94
C TYR A 149 22.35 17.67 -14.92
N LEU A 150 21.42 16.81 -15.36
CA LEU A 150 20.42 16.16 -14.50
C LEU A 150 20.97 14.94 -13.75
N LYS A 151 22.15 14.44 -14.15
CA LYS A 151 22.76 13.23 -13.60
C LYS A 151 22.76 13.22 -12.07
N ASN A 152 23.29 14.28 -11.46
CA ASN A 152 23.39 14.37 -9.99
C ASN A 152 22.01 14.41 -9.32
N GLN A 153 21.06 15.12 -9.92
CA GLN A 153 19.69 15.20 -9.42
C GLN A 153 19.02 13.82 -9.45
N PHE A 154 19.18 13.06 -10.54
CA PHE A 154 18.64 11.71 -10.66
C PHE A 154 19.29 10.72 -9.70
N TYR A 155 20.59 10.83 -9.42
CA TYR A 155 21.23 10.04 -8.36
C TYR A 155 20.61 10.34 -6.99
N ILE A 156 20.44 11.62 -6.63
CA ILE A 156 19.81 12.02 -5.37
C ILE A 156 18.40 11.43 -5.26
N PHE A 157 17.60 11.54 -6.32
CA PHE A 157 16.26 10.95 -6.35
C PHE A 157 16.26 9.43 -6.22
N THR A 158 17.23 8.75 -6.83
CA THR A 158 17.41 7.30 -6.71
C THR A 158 17.67 6.91 -5.26
N PHE A 159 18.57 7.61 -4.56
CA PHE A 159 18.85 7.34 -3.15
C PHE A 159 17.63 7.58 -2.26
N ILE A 160 16.94 8.72 -2.42
CA ILE A 160 15.74 9.02 -1.63
C ILE A 160 14.64 7.99 -1.91
N TYR A 161 14.44 7.62 -3.17
CA TYR A 161 13.48 6.59 -3.57
C TYR A 161 13.80 5.24 -2.92
N ALA A 162 15.05 4.78 -3.02
CA ALA A 162 15.50 3.52 -2.42
C ALA A 162 15.29 3.52 -0.90
N PHE A 163 15.64 4.62 -0.22
CA PHE A 163 15.43 4.79 1.21
C PHE A 163 13.95 4.65 1.60
N PHE A 164 13.06 5.35 0.88
CA PHE A 164 11.63 5.29 1.15
C PHE A 164 11.04 3.91 0.88
N VAL A 165 11.42 3.26 -0.23
CA VAL A 165 10.97 1.90 -0.56
C VAL A 165 11.40 0.92 0.54
N LEU A 166 12.65 0.99 1.01
CA LEU A 166 13.15 0.14 2.09
C LEU A 166 12.33 0.32 3.37
N ILE A 167 12.08 1.56 3.81
CA ILE A 167 11.28 1.83 5.00
C ILE A 167 9.85 1.31 4.81
N ILE A 168 9.20 1.62 3.68
CA ILE A 168 7.81 1.25 3.41
C ILE A 168 7.66 -0.26 3.37
N LYS A 169 8.54 -0.98 2.67
CA LYS A 169 8.47 -2.45 2.59
C LYS A 169 8.79 -3.14 3.90
N ASN A 170 9.78 -2.65 4.62
CA ASN A 170 10.07 -3.19 5.95
C ASN A 170 8.88 -3.01 6.91
N GLN A 171 8.26 -1.82 6.94
CA GLN A 171 7.08 -1.57 7.77
C GLN A 171 5.87 -2.40 7.31
N SER A 172 5.65 -2.51 6.00
CA SER A 172 4.60 -3.35 5.43
C SER A 172 4.79 -4.83 5.79
N ASN A 173 6.03 -5.34 5.75
CA ASN A 173 6.34 -6.72 6.09
C ASN A 173 6.15 -6.98 7.60
N LEU A 174 6.58 -6.05 8.46
CA LEU A 174 6.30 -6.12 9.89
C LEU A 174 4.80 -6.12 10.17
N ASP A 175 4.06 -5.15 9.63
CA ASP A 175 2.61 -5.07 9.83
C ASP A 175 1.92 -6.34 9.30
N GLY A 176 2.39 -6.92 8.19
CA GLY A 176 1.88 -8.17 7.62
C GLY A 176 2.17 -9.43 8.45
N ILE A 177 3.37 -9.57 9.02
CA ILE A 177 3.71 -10.72 9.90
C ILE A 177 2.87 -10.67 11.17
N PHE A 178 2.71 -9.49 11.77
CA PHE A 178 1.95 -9.36 13.01
C PHE A 178 0.44 -9.45 12.79
N SER A 179 -0.09 -8.95 11.67
CA SER A 179 -1.51 -9.16 11.33
C SER A 179 -1.83 -10.63 11.08
N LYS A 180 -0.85 -11.44 10.67
CA LYS A 180 -1.01 -12.89 10.45
C LYS A 180 -0.83 -13.72 11.72
N ARG A 181 0.02 -13.27 12.67
CA ARG A 181 0.37 -14.05 13.88
C ARG A 181 -0.42 -13.67 15.13
N PHE A 182 -1.02 -12.48 15.17
CA PHE A 182 -1.72 -11.99 16.35
C PHE A 182 -3.07 -11.39 15.97
N ASP A 183 -4.10 -11.64 16.77
CA ASP A 183 -5.34 -10.88 16.68
C ASP A 183 -5.03 -9.39 16.77
N LYS A 184 -5.71 -8.60 15.91
CA LYS A 184 -5.54 -7.14 15.74
C LYS A 184 -5.53 -6.34 17.06
N ALA A 185 -5.94 -6.95 18.17
CA ALA A 185 -5.93 -6.40 19.53
C ALA A 185 -4.53 -6.23 20.14
N SER A 186 -3.54 -7.04 19.77
CA SER A 186 -2.16 -6.90 20.28
C SER A 186 -1.29 -6.17 19.26
N GLY A 187 -1.46 -4.84 19.19
CA GLY A 187 -0.63 -3.98 18.36
C GLY A 187 0.86 -4.19 18.64
N ILE A 188 1.69 -4.18 17.59
CA ILE A 188 3.15 -4.34 17.71
C ILE A 188 3.70 -3.34 18.73
N PRO A 189 4.55 -3.77 19.68
CA PRO A 189 5.20 -2.87 20.61
C PRO A 189 5.89 -1.72 19.86
N LYS A 190 5.56 -0.48 20.23
CA LYS A 190 6.12 0.74 19.58
C LYS A 190 7.66 0.73 19.52
N ARG A 191 8.31 0.14 20.53
CA ARG A 191 9.77 -0.01 20.61
C ARG A 191 10.34 -0.90 19.49
N MET A 192 9.71 -2.03 19.18
CA MET A 192 10.17 -2.94 18.12
C MET A 192 10.12 -2.25 16.74
N ARG A 193 9.04 -1.52 16.45
CA ARG A 193 8.90 -0.75 15.20
C ARG A 193 9.98 0.33 15.06
N SER A 194 10.19 1.12 16.12
CA SER A 194 11.21 2.18 16.14
C SER A 194 12.62 1.61 15.95
N TYR A 195 12.92 0.50 16.61
CA TYR A 195 14.20 -0.18 16.49
C TYR A 195 14.47 -0.68 15.07
N ASN A 196 13.46 -1.24 14.39
CA ASN A 196 13.62 -1.67 13.01
C ASN A 196 13.87 -0.50 12.05
N ILE A 197 13.14 0.61 12.19
CA ILE A 197 13.38 1.82 11.39
C ILE A 197 14.80 2.35 11.63
N ARG A 198 15.28 2.37 12.89
CA ARG A 198 16.64 2.80 13.22
C ARG A 198 17.68 1.90 12.55
N LYS A 199 17.48 0.58 12.54
CA LYS A 199 18.36 -0.37 11.83
C LYS A 199 18.42 -0.10 10.33
N ILE A 200 17.28 0.11 9.68
CA ILE A 200 17.23 0.46 8.25
C ILE A 200 17.96 1.77 8.00
N LEU A 201 17.78 2.77 8.87
CA LEU A 201 18.44 4.07 8.72
C LEU A 201 19.97 3.93 8.84
N VAL A 202 20.46 3.18 9.83
CA VAL A 202 21.90 2.90 9.97
C VAL A 202 22.43 2.12 8.76
N PHE A 203 21.71 1.09 8.31
CA PHE A 203 22.08 0.29 7.13
C PHE A 203 22.09 1.14 5.86
N PHE A 204 21.11 2.02 5.67
CA PHE A 204 21.06 2.91 4.51
C PHE A 204 22.17 3.96 4.54
N LEU A 205 22.47 4.53 5.71
CA LEU A 205 23.61 5.43 5.88
C LEU A 205 24.93 4.72 5.54
N LEU A 206 25.09 3.45 5.96
CA LEU A 206 26.24 2.64 5.59
C LEU A 206 26.36 2.49 4.07
N ILE A 207 25.24 2.23 3.35
CA ILE A 207 25.24 2.19 1.88
C ILE A 207 25.68 3.52 1.28
N VAL A 208 25.18 4.65 1.78
CA VAL A 208 25.55 5.99 1.29
C VAL A 208 27.03 6.28 1.53
N VAL A 209 27.57 5.90 2.69
CA VAL A 209 28.99 6.03 3.01
C VAL A 209 29.85 5.17 2.08
N ILE A 210 29.49 3.90 1.87
CA ILE A 210 30.16 3.00 0.92
C ILE A 210 30.13 3.59 -0.49
N TYR A 211 29.00 4.15 -0.91
CA TYR A 211 28.87 4.79 -2.22
C TYR A 211 29.74 6.05 -2.33
N TYR A 212 29.84 6.86 -1.28
CA TYR A 212 30.72 8.02 -1.26
C TYR A 212 32.20 7.63 -1.41
N PHE A 213 32.61 6.53 -0.79
CA PHE A 213 33.96 5.96 -0.93
C PHE A 213 34.11 5.02 -2.13
N ARG A 214 33.17 5.01 -3.08
CA ARG A 214 33.16 4.10 -4.23
C ARG A 214 34.48 4.10 -4.99
N ASP A 215 35.03 5.27 -5.30
CA ASP A 215 36.25 5.33 -6.12
C ASP A 215 37.45 4.74 -5.36
N GLY A 216 37.55 5.00 -4.05
CA GLY A 216 38.54 4.35 -3.18
C GLY A 216 38.35 2.83 -3.10
N LEU A 217 37.10 2.35 -3.02
CA LEU A 217 36.79 0.93 -3.03
C LEU A 217 37.14 0.27 -4.38
N ILE A 218 36.86 0.93 -5.50
CA ILE A 218 37.24 0.44 -6.84
C ILE A 218 38.76 0.34 -6.95
N VAL A 219 39.50 1.36 -6.50
CA VAL A 219 40.96 1.32 -6.48
C VAL A 219 41.46 0.18 -5.60
N THR A 220 40.92 0.03 -4.40
CA THR A 220 41.31 -1.05 -3.46
C THR A 220 41.03 -2.44 -4.03
N LEU A 221 39.86 -2.65 -4.62
CA LEU A 221 39.49 -3.91 -5.28
C LEU A 221 40.36 -4.20 -6.51
N ARG A 222 40.69 -3.17 -7.30
CA ARG A 222 41.61 -3.31 -8.43
C ARG A 222 43.00 -3.69 -7.95
N THR A 223 43.51 -3.08 -6.88
CA THR A 223 44.80 -3.43 -6.27
C THR A 223 44.80 -4.86 -5.74
N LEU A 224 43.74 -5.27 -5.04
CA LEU A 224 43.59 -6.65 -4.54
C LEU A 224 43.50 -7.66 -5.68
N GLY A 225 42.74 -7.35 -6.74
CA GLY A 225 42.66 -8.17 -7.95
C GLY A 225 43.99 -8.30 -8.67
N ASN A 226 44.77 -7.22 -8.73
CA ASN A 226 46.12 -7.24 -9.29
C ASN A 226 47.08 -8.09 -8.45
N LEU A 227 46.99 -8.03 -7.11
CA LEU A 227 47.75 -8.89 -6.20
C LEU A 227 47.40 -10.37 -6.41
N LEU A 228 46.10 -10.71 -6.46
CA LEU A 228 45.63 -12.07 -6.77
C LEU A 228 46.14 -12.56 -8.12
N THR A 229 46.06 -11.71 -9.15
CA THR A 229 46.56 -12.04 -10.49
C THR A 229 48.08 -12.27 -10.48
N SER A 230 48.82 -11.49 -9.68
CA SER A 230 50.26 -11.67 -9.50
C SER A 230 50.60 -13.00 -8.83
N VAL A 231 49.86 -13.36 -7.76
CA VAL A 231 50.02 -14.67 -7.08
C VAL A 231 49.74 -15.83 -8.03
N LEU A 232 48.65 -15.75 -8.80
CA LEU A 232 48.31 -16.77 -9.79
C LEU A 232 49.36 -16.90 -10.89
N LYS A 233 49.90 -15.77 -11.39
CA LYS A 233 51.01 -15.78 -12.35
C LYS A 233 52.28 -16.39 -11.76
N SER A 234 52.59 -16.09 -10.50
CA SER A 234 53.74 -16.66 -9.79
C SER A 234 53.61 -18.17 -9.62
N LEU A 235 52.43 -18.65 -9.19
CA LEU A 235 52.12 -20.08 -9.11
C LEU A 235 52.20 -20.77 -10.48
N TRP A 236 51.68 -20.14 -11.53
CA TRP A 236 51.76 -20.67 -12.88
C TRP A 236 53.21 -20.78 -13.37
N ASN A 237 54.02 -19.75 -13.13
CA ASN A 237 55.45 -19.77 -13.47
C ASN A 237 56.19 -20.84 -12.67
N PHE A 238 55.85 -21.04 -11.39
CA PHE A 238 56.42 -22.11 -10.57
C PHE A 238 56.09 -23.50 -11.12
N ILE A 239 54.82 -23.74 -11.50
CA ILE A 239 54.41 -24.99 -12.16
C ILE A 239 55.16 -25.15 -13.49
N LYS A 240 55.31 -24.09 -14.27
CA LYS A 240 56.06 -24.12 -15.53
C LYS A 240 57.51 -24.55 -15.32
N ILE A 241 58.20 -23.99 -14.32
CA ILE A 241 59.57 -24.38 -13.96
C ILE A 241 59.66 -25.84 -13.53
N ILE A 242 58.68 -26.32 -12.75
CA ILE A 242 58.60 -27.73 -12.34
C ILE A 242 58.41 -28.63 -13.56
N MET A 243 57.49 -28.26 -14.46
CA MET A 243 57.22 -29.03 -15.68
C MET A 243 58.42 -29.07 -16.61
N GLU A 244 59.13 -27.95 -16.81
CA GLU A 244 60.38 -27.92 -17.59
C GLU A 244 61.47 -28.81 -16.98
N LYS A 245 61.64 -28.80 -15.66
CA LYS A 245 62.59 -29.70 -14.97
C LYS A 245 62.18 -31.17 -15.02
N LEU A 246 60.89 -31.47 -14.92
CA LEU A 246 60.36 -32.82 -15.10
C LEU A 246 60.56 -33.30 -16.54
N TYR A 247 60.29 -32.44 -17.53
CA TYR A 247 60.53 -32.74 -18.92
C TYR A 247 62.01 -33.05 -19.15
N TRP A 248 62.93 -32.24 -18.61
CA TRP A 248 64.37 -32.51 -18.69
C TRP A 248 64.81 -33.80 -17.99
N LEU A 249 64.09 -34.24 -16.95
CA LEU A 249 64.33 -35.53 -16.28
C LEU A 249 63.77 -36.74 -17.05
N PHE A 250 62.76 -36.53 -17.90
CA PHE A 250 62.18 -37.57 -18.76
C PHE A 250 62.76 -37.57 -20.18
N ASP A 251 63.39 -36.48 -20.60
CA ASP A 251 64.10 -36.34 -21.87
C ASP A 251 65.55 -36.82 -21.71
N THR A 252 65.68 -38.07 -21.29
CA THR A 252 66.88 -38.86 -21.55
C THR A 252 66.68 -39.57 -22.89
N GLU A 253 67.48 -39.14 -23.86
CA GLU A 253 67.72 -39.75 -25.17
C GLU A 253 66.58 -39.62 -26.20
N GLU A 254 66.68 -38.61 -27.06
CA GLU A 254 67.10 -38.87 -28.45
C GLU A 254 67.67 -37.61 -29.12
N ILE A 255 68.96 -37.69 -29.44
CA ILE A 255 69.60 -36.87 -30.45
C ILE A 255 68.92 -37.20 -31.78
N ASN A 256 68.22 -36.26 -32.42
CA ASN A 256 68.26 -36.15 -33.87
C ASN A 256 67.78 -34.82 -34.44
N ASN A 257 68.70 -34.25 -35.23
CA ASN A 257 68.55 -33.25 -36.29
C ASN A 257 67.18 -33.21 -37.00
N SER A 258 66.72 -32.01 -37.38
CA SER A 258 66.92 -31.53 -38.77
C SER A 258 66.36 -30.12 -39.02
N ASN A 259 67.07 -29.43 -39.90
CA ASN A 259 66.97 -28.04 -40.32
C ASN A 259 65.77 -27.68 -41.24
N SER A 260 65.18 -26.48 -41.01
CA SER A 260 64.77 -25.44 -42.00
C SER A 260 63.59 -25.67 -42.99
N PRO A 261 63.08 -24.65 -43.72
CA PRO A 261 62.99 -23.19 -43.47
C PRO A 261 61.59 -22.56 -43.79
N GLU A 262 61.51 -21.24 -43.57
CA GLU A 262 60.47 -20.26 -43.94
C GLU A 262 60.01 -20.26 -45.41
N MET A 263 58.74 -19.85 -45.64
CA MET A 263 58.37 -18.96 -46.76
C MET A 263 57.05 -18.22 -46.46
N GLY A 264 57.08 -16.90 -46.55
CA GLY A 264 55.91 -16.02 -46.50
C GLY A 264 55.40 -15.64 -47.89
N TYR A 265 54.15 -15.16 -47.96
CA TYR A 265 53.66 -14.30 -49.05
C TYR A 265 52.52 -13.40 -48.53
N GLY A 266 52.67 -12.10 -48.73
CA GLY A 266 51.61 -11.10 -48.60
C GLY A 266 50.90 -10.85 -49.93
N ILE A 267 49.65 -10.40 -49.88
CA ILE A 267 48.93 -9.81 -51.02
C ILE A 267 48.19 -8.55 -50.52
N ILE A 268 48.45 -7.43 -51.22
CA ILE A 268 47.84 -6.11 -51.10
C ILE A 268 46.76 -5.95 -52.19
N GLU A 269 45.63 -5.34 -51.80
CA GLU A 269 44.60 -4.53 -52.51
C GLU A 269 44.09 -4.85 -53.94
N GLY A 270 42.77 -4.62 -54.12
CA GLY A 270 42.22 -4.00 -55.32
C GLY A 270 40.83 -4.47 -55.75
N GLY A 271 39.77 -3.69 -55.51
CA GLY A 271 38.44 -3.93 -56.09
C GLY A 271 37.48 -2.75 -55.92
N GLY A 272 37.44 -1.87 -56.92
CA GLY A 272 36.71 -0.59 -56.92
C GLY A 272 35.21 -0.70 -56.67
N GLN A 273 34.71 0.06 -55.69
CA GLN A 273 33.30 0.29 -55.48
C GLN A 273 32.81 1.43 -56.40
N ASN A 274 31.84 1.12 -57.26
CA ASN A 274 31.14 2.11 -58.08
C ASN A 274 30.32 3.06 -57.20
N SER A 275 30.87 4.25 -56.92
CA SER A 275 30.28 5.31 -56.09
C SER A 275 28.86 5.71 -56.52
N ILE A 276 28.57 5.65 -57.83
CA ILE A 276 27.24 5.99 -58.38
C ILE A 276 26.19 4.93 -58.03
N LEU A 277 26.54 3.64 -58.12
CA LEU A 277 25.62 2.55 -57.74
C LEU A 277 25.29 2.60 -56.25
N ASN A 278 26.27 2.89 -55.40
CA ASN A 278 26.05 3.01 -53.95
C ASN A 278 25.15 4.21 -53.61
N THR A 279 25.29 5.32 -54.35
CA THR A 279 24.44 6.50 -54.16
C THR A 279 22.99 6.25 -54.60
N VAL A 280 22.78 5.59 -55.75
CA VAL A 280 21.43 5.24 -56.24
C VAL A 280 20.76 4.23 -55.30
N PHE A 281 21.49 3.20 -54.83
CA PHE A 281 20.96 2.25 -53.85
C PHE A 281 20.61 2.92 -52.53
N ASN A 282 21.41 3.87 -52.05
CA ASN A 282 21.11 4.61 -50.82
C ASN A 282 19.87 5.51 -50.98
N VAL A 283 19.66 6.15 -52.12
CA VAL A 283 18.46 6.97 -52.37
C VAL A 283 17.20 6.10 -52.46
N ILE A 284 17.27 4.96 -53.17
CA ILE A 284 16.16 4.00 -53.24
C ILE A 284 15.87 3.40 -51.86
N PHE A 285 16.90 3.07 -51.08
CA PHE A 285 16.77 2.58 -49.72
C PHE A 285 16.13 3.63 -48.80
N PHE A 286 16.54 4.90 -48.89
CA PHE A 286 15.94 5.99 -48.12
C PHE A 286 14.47 6.23 -48.47
N LEU A 287 14.11 6.16 -49.75
CA LEU A 287 12.71 6.26 -50.20
C LEU A 287 11.87 5.08 -49.73
N ALA A 288 12.41 3.86 -49.79
CA ALA A 288 11.75 2.66 -49.28
C ALA A 288 11.58 2.71 -47.75
N LEU A 289 12.59 3.21 -47.03
CA LEU A 289 12.55 3.40 -45.58
C LEU A 289 11.52 4.47 -45.20
N ALA A 290 11.49 5.61 -45.91
CA ALA A 290 10.51 6.68 -45.68
C ALA A 290 9.08 6.20 -45.95
N PHE A 291 8.87 5.41 -47.01
CA PHE A 291 7.57 4.80 -47.30
C PHE A 291 7.17 3.75 -46.26
N ALA A 292 8.11 2.94 -45.79
CA ALA A 292 7.88 1.99 -44.70
C ALA A 292 7.50 2.72 -43.40
N VAL A 293 8.22 3.77 -43.03
CA VAL A 293 7.91 4.61 -41.87
C VAL A 293 6.55 5.27 -42.02
N TYR A 294 6.20 5.82 -43.19
CA TYR A 294 4.88 6.39 -43.47
C TYR A 294 3.76 5.36 -43.33
N LYS A 295 3.92 4.17 -43.93
CA LYS A 295 2.91 3.11 -43.90
C LYS A 295 2.76 2.49 -42.51
N ILE A 296 3.86 2.30 -41.79
CA ILE A 296 3.87 1.81 -40.40
C ILE A 296 3.26 2.84 -39.47
N SER A 297 3.58 4.14 -39.61
CA SER A 297 2.99 5.19 -38.79
C SER A 297 1.50 5.38 -39.06
N THR A 298 1.03 5.32 -40.30
CA THR A 298 -0.43 5.38 -40.58
C THR A 298 -1.17 4.13 -40.10
N LEU A 299 -0.63 2.91 -40.29
CA LEU A 299 -1.24 1.68 -39.78
C LEU A 299 -1.27 1.65 -38.24
N LEU A 300 -0.16 1.95 -37.57
CA LEU A 300 -0.09 1.93 -36.11
C LEU A 300 -0.90 3.05 -35.47
N ILE A 301 -0.82 4.29 -36.00
CA ILE A 301 -1.47 5.44 -35.35
C ILE A 301 -2.99 5.40 -35.57
N ILE A 302 -3.45 5.14 -36.80
CA ILE A 302 -4.89 5.25 -37.12
C ILE A 302 -5.64 3.97 -36.72
N ASN A 303 -5.11 2.79 -37.04
CA ASN A 303 -5.85 1.53 -36.85
C ASN A 303 -5.63 0.90 -35.48
N GLU A 304 -4.51 1.17 -34.80
CA GLU A 304 -4.27 0.62 -33.46
C GLU A 304 -4.28 1.68 -32.37
N PHE A 305 -3.59 2.81 -32.55
CA PHE A 305 -3.39 3.79 -31.47
C PHE A 305 -4.66 4.58 -31.15
N ILE A 306 -5.46 4.99 -32.14
CA ILE A 306 -6.76 5.66 -31.90
C ILE A 306 -7.76 4.74 -31.19
N PRO A 307 -8.03 3.49 -31.64
CA PRO A 307 -8.93 2.60 -30.91
C PRO A 307 -8.32 2.14 -29.57
N PHE A 308 -7.00 1.99 -29.45
CA PHE A 308 -6.32 1.76 -28.18
C PHE A 308 -6.53 2.93 -27.22
N LEU A 309 -6.35 4.19 -27.66
CA LEU A 309 -6.63 5.38 -26.87
C LEU A 309 -8.10 5.45 -26.48
N LYS A 310 -9.03 5.18 -27.41
CA LYS A 310 -10.47 5.18 -27.14
C LYS A 310 -10.85 4.11 -26.11
N ASN A 311 -10.29 2.91 -26.22
CA ASN A 311 -10.48 1.82 -25.27
C ASN A 311 -9.79 2.11 -23.94
N ALA A 312 -8.59 2.70 -23.95
CA ALA A 312 -7.87 3.12 -22.75
C ALA A 312 -8.65 4.22 -22.03
N PHE A 313 -9.14 5.25 -22.73
CA PHE A 313 -10.00 6.29 -22.17
C PHE A 313 -11.30 5.71 -21.62
N LYS A 314 -11.97 4.81 -22.34
CA LYS A 314 -13.18 4.12 -21.86
C LYS A 314 -12.90 3.30 -20.60
N CYS A 315 -11.79 2.58 -20.56
CA CYS A 315 -11.37 1.77 -19.42
C CYS A 315 -10.95 2.65 -18.22
N ILE A 316 -10.31 3.79 -18.48
CA ILE A 316 -9.97 4.82 -17.48
C ILE A 316 -11.25 5.44 -16.94
N PHE A 317 -12.23 5.79 -17.79
CA PHE A 317 -13.52 6.36 -17.38
C PHE A 317 -14.34 5.35 -16.57
N GLN A 318 -14.43 4.09 -16.99
CA GLN A 318 -15.07 3.03 -16.22
C GLN A 318 -14.36 2.77 -14.89
N LYS A 319 -13.02 2.82 -14.85
CA LYS A 319 -12.28 2.76 -13.59
C LYS A 319 -12.52 3.99 -12.72
N ILE A 320 -12.68 5.18 -13.29
CA ILE A 320 -13.05 6.42 -12.56
C ILE A 320 -14.47 6.27 -11.97
N ILE A 321 -15.43 5.74 -12.73
CA ILE A 321 -16.79 5.46 -12.25
C ILE A 321 -16.78 4.39 -11.13
N ASN A 322 -16.03 3.31 -11.32
CA ASN A 322 -15.85 2.26 -10.30
C ASN A 322 -15.07 2.75 -9.07
N LEU A 323 -14.41 3.91 -9.14
CA LEU A 323 -13.76 4.53 -7.98
C LEU A 323 -14.73 5.23 -7.02
N PHE A 324 -15.96 5.52 -7.46
CA PHE A 324 -17.02 6.04 -6.60
C PHE A 324 -17.75 4.92 -5.85
N GLN A 325 -17.54 3.66 -6.24
CA GLN A 325 -17.98 2.51 -5.48
C GLN A 325 -16.93 2.18 -4.42
N LYS A 326 -17.39 2.13 -3.17
CA LYS A 326 -16.57 1.78 -2.01
C LYS A 326 -16.08 0.34 -2.22
N VAL A 327 -14.85 0.17 -2.67
CA VAL A 327 -14.24 -1.17 -2.79
C VAL A 327 -14.01 -1.65 -1.36
N GLU A 328 -14.95 -2.44 -0.84
CA GLU A 328 -14.73 -3.22 0.37
C GLU A 328 -13.65 -4.25 0.05
N TYR A 329 -12.43 -3.96 0.51
CA TYR A 329 -11.33 -4.90 0.45
C TYR A 329 -11.67 -6.10 1.36
N LYS A 330 -12.08 -7.22 0.77
CA LYS A 330 -12.04 -8.52 1.43
C LYS A 330 -10.56 -8.84 1.69
N GLU A 331 -10.13 -8.74 2.95
CA GLU A 331 -8.84 -9.28 3.37
C GLU A 331 -8.76 -10.75 2.92
N GLU A 332 -7.67 -11.11 2.23
CA GLU A 332 -7.36 -12.48 1.86
C GLU A 332 -7.31 -13.32 3.14
N LYS A 333 -8.38 -14.10 3.39
CA LYS A 333 -8.44 -15.05 4.50
C LYS A 333 -7.45 -16.16 4.21
N THR A 334 -6.23 -16.01 4.69
CA THR A 334 -5.29 -17.13 4.79
C THR A 334 -5.72 -17.95 6.00
N TYR A 335 -6.21 -19.17 5.75
CA TYR A 335 -6.58 -20.14 6.79
C TYR A 335 -5.32 -20.60 7.52
N TYR A 336 -4.96 -19.89 8.59
CA TYR A 336 -4.04 -20.41 9.59
C TYR A 336 -4.80 -20.45 10.92
N TYR A 337 -4.64 -21.58 11.63
CA TYR A 337 -5.22 -21.79 12.95
C TYR A 337 -4.85 -20.63 13.88
N THR A 338 -5.86 -19.84 14.26
CA THR A 338 -5.75 -18.81 15.28
C THR A 338 -6.00 -19.45 16.63
N ASP A 339 -4.96 -19.70 17.41
CA ASP A 339 -5.11 -19.94 18.85
C ASP A 339 -5.68 -18.67 19.49
N SER A 340 -6.93 -18.75 19.93
CA SER A 340 -7.58 -17.69 20.67
C SER A 340 -6.98 -17.64 22.07
N ILE A 341 -5.99 -16.77 22.29
CA ILE A 341 -5.48 -16.48 23.62
C ILE A 341 -6.47 -15.52 24.29
N GLU A 342 -7.37 -16.08 25.12
CA GLU A 342 -8.22 -15.29 26.00
C GLU A 342 -7.36 -14.74 27.15
N ARG A 343 -6.83 -13.51 27.00
CA ARG A 343 -6.22 -12.81 28.12
C ARG A 343 -7.32 -12.35 29.05
N VAL A 344 -7.48 -13.06 30.16
CA VAL A 344 -8.25 -12.59 31.31
C VAL A 344 -7.53 -11.36 31.86
N LEU A 345 -7.93 -10.16 31.41
CA LEU A 345 -7.57 -8.95 32.12
C LEU A 345 -8.19 -9.06 33.53
N PRO A 346 -7.45 -8.79 34.62
CA PRO A 346 -8.11 -8.45 35.87
C PRO A 346 -9.08 -7.31 35.53
N SER A 347 -10.33 -7.44 35.96
CA SER A 347 -11.38 -6.48 35.68
C SER A 347 -11.01 -5.13 36.30
N ASP A 348 -10.21 -4.35 35.59
CA ASP A 348 -10.01 -2.95 35.87
C ASP A 348 -11.40 -2.35 35.88
N ILE A 349 -11.74 -1.82 37.03
CA ILE A 349 -12.97 -1.12 37.35
C ILE A 349 -13.12 -0.01 36.31
N SER A 350 -13.75 -0.35 35.19
CA SER A 350 -14.06 0.62 34.17
C SER A 350 -15.09 1.52 34.83
N LYS A 351 -14.65 2.71 35.25
CA LYS A 351 -15.49 3.90 35.41
C LYS A 351 -16.08 4.23 34.04
N LYS A 352 -16.94 3.35 33.51
CA LYS A 352 -17.90 3.73 32.48
C LYS A 352 -18.79 4.75 33.16
N SER A 353 -18.74 5.97 32.64
CA SER A 353 -19.65 7.03 33.00
C SER A 353 -21.06 6.44 33.12
N LYS A 354 -21.70 6.71 34.27
CA LYS A 354 -23.13 6.46 34.44
C LYS A 354 -23.87 7.43 33.50
N GLU A 355 -23.91 7.12 32.20
CA GLU A 355 -24.98 7.63 31.36
C GLU A 355 -26.28 7.19 32.03
N LYS A 356 -27.13 8.16 32.39
CA LYS A 356 -28.46 7.91 32.94
C LYS A 356 -29.23 7.08 31.91
N LYS A 357 -29.24 5.75 32.08
CA LYS A 357 -30.02 4.83 31.25
C LYS A 357 -31.48 5.26 31.35
N LYS A 358 -32.04 5.81 30.27
CA LYS A 358 -33.44 6.22 30.21
C LYS A 358 -34.33 5.03 30.56
N MET A 359 -35.26 5.23 31.48
CA MET A 359 -36.26 4.23 31.83
C MET A 359 -37.09 3.88 30.58
N PRO A 360 -37.22 2.60 30.23
CA PRO A 360 -38.04 2.21 29.09
C PRO A 360 -39.51 2.43 29.41
N ASP A 361 -40.25 2.96 28.42
CA ASP A 361 -41.70 3.15 28.49
C ASP A 361 -42.42 1.80 28.41
N ILE A 362 -43.28 1.52 29.40
CA ILE A 362 -44.06 0.29 29.51
C ILE A 362 -44.99 0.12 28.31
N ASN A 363 -45.67 1.20 27.88
CA ASN A 363 -46.63 1.15 26.78
C ASN A 363 -45.94 0.81 25.46
N LYS A 364 -44.73 1.36 25.26
CA LYS A 364 -43.92 1.05 24.08
C LYS A 364 -43.46 -0.41 24.07
N ALA A 365 -43.07 -0.96 25.22
CA ALA A 365 -42.63 -2.34 25.33
C ALA A 365 -43.79 -3.34 25.12
N LEU A 366 -44.98 -3.05 25.65
CA LEU A 366 -46.17 -3.89 25.44
C LEU A 366 -46.59 -3.92 23.96
N ARG A 367 -46.55 -2.78 23.26
CA ARG A 367 -46.78 -2.71 21.80
C ARG A 367 -45.75 -3.52 20.99
N GLN A 368 -44.53 -3.67 21.50
CA GLN A 368 -43.51 -4.51 20.84
C GLN A 368 -43.79 -5.99 21.05
N VAL A 369 -44.26 -6.38 22.23
CA VAL A 369 -44.64 -7.77 22.54
C VAL A 369 -45.85 -8.22 21.71
N GLU A 370 -46.79 -7.32 21.41
CA GLU A 370 -47.96 -7.61 20.57
C GLU A 370 -47.59 -7.95 19.12
N LYS A 371 -46.46 -7.44 18.61
CA LYS A 371 -45.96 -7.73 17.25
C LYS A 371 -45.27 -9.08 17.12
N ILE A 372 -44.92 -9.72 18.24
CA ILE A 372 -44.26 -11.03 18.23
C ILE A 372 -45.33 -12.08 17.94
N GLN A 373 -45.16 -12.90 16.90
CA GLN A 373 -46.14 -13.94 16.56
C GLN A 373 -46.04 -15.17 17.50
N ASN A 374 -44.82 -15.53 17.90
CA ASN A 374 -44.57 -16.74 18.70
C ASN A 374 -44.85 -16.51 20.21
N PRO A 375 -45.79 -17.26 20.83
CA PRO A 375 -46.09 -17.17 22.26
C PRO A 375 -44.89 -17.43 23.17
N LYS A 376 -43.97 -18.34 22.79
CA LYS A 376 -42.75 -18.62 23.56
C LYS A 376 -41.82 -17.40 23.61
N GLU A 377 -41.70 -16.68 22.49
CA GLU A 377 -40.89 -15.47 22.41
C GLU A 377 -41.53 -14.30 23.18
N LYS A 378 -42.88 -14.20 23.20
CA LYS A 378 -43.59 -13.22 24.02
C LYS A 378 -43.22 -13.35 25.50
N ILE A 379 -43.28 -14.55 26.05
CA ILE A 379 -42.93 -14.82 27.46
C ILE A 379 -41.45 -14.47 27.74
N LYS A 380 -40.52 -14.86 26.86
CA LYS A 380 -39.09 -14.53 26.99
C LYS A 380 -38.85 -13.01 26.98
N HIS A 381 -39.57 -12.29 26.11
CA HIS A 381 -39.46 -10.84 26.01
C HIS A 381 -40.05 -10.13 27.24
N LEU A 382 -41.19 -10.59 27.77
CA LEU A 382 -41.82 -10.06 28.99
C LEU A 382 -40.90 -10.24 30.21
N TYR A 383 -40.34 -11.44 30.41
CA TYR A 383 -39.38 -11.70 31.48
C TYR A 383 -38.12 -10.84 31.35
N GLY A 384 -37.54 -10.77 30.15
CA GLY A 384 -36.37 -9.93 29.86
C GLY A 384 -36.64 -8.43 30.09
N PHE A 385 -37.87 -7.98 29.88
CA PHE A 385 -38.28 -6.60 30.13
C PHE A 385 -38.29 -6.27 31.63
N VAL A 386 -38.79 -7.16 32.48
CA VAL A 386 -38.74 -7.01 33.95
C VAL A 386 -37.29 -6.94 34.43
N LEU A 387 -36.41 -7.85 33.97
CA LEU A 387 -35.00 -7.86 34.34
C LEU A 387 -34.26 -6.57 33.94
N LYS A 388 -34.56 -6.04 32.75
CA LYS A 388 -34.01 -4.76 32.30
C LYS A 388 -34.43 -3.62 33.21
N TYR A 389 -35.67 -3.65 33.70
CA TYR A 389 -36.19 -2.65 34.62
C TYR A 389 -35.50 -2.72 35.99
N MET A 390 -35.34 -3.94 36.53
CA MET A 390 -34.60 -4.21 37.77
C MET A 390 -33.14 -3.73 37.69
N TYR A 391 -32.47 -4.03 36.58
CA TYR A 391 -31.09 -3.60 36.35
C TYR A 391 -30.95 -2.06 36.29
N ILE A 392 -31.90 -1.36 35.65
CA ILE A 392 -31.89 0.11 35.59
C ILE A 392 -32.12 0.73 36.97
N LYS A 393 -32.92 0.08 37.82
CA LYS A 393 -33.17 0.46 39.21
C LYS A 393 -32.03 0.11 40.17
N GLY A 394 -30.94 -0.46 39.67
CA GLY A 394 -29.74 -0.69 40.46
C GLY A 394 -29.71 -2.03 41.21
N MET A 395 -30.62 -2.97 40.91
CA MET A 395 -30.50 -4.32 41.44
C MET A 395 -29.28 -5.03 40.83
N ASP A 396 -28.47 -5.65 41.68
CA ASP A 396 -27.32 -6.46 41.26
C ASP A 396 -27.80 -7.79 40.65
N ILE A 397 -28.16 -7.74 39.37
CA ILE A 397 -28.51 -8.91 38.55
C ILE A 397 -27.36 -9.18 37.59
N LYS A 398 -26.63 -10.29 37.81
CA LYS A 398 -25.54 -10.74 36.93
C LYS A 398 -26.10 -11.64 35.82
N LYS A 399 -25.42 -11.64 34.66
CA LYS A 399 -25.78 -12.51 33.52
C LYS A 399 -25.66 -14.01 33.82
N SER A 400 -24.82 -14.37 34.79
CA SER A 400 -24.60 -15.76 35.21
C SER A 400 -25.69 -16.29 36.15
N TYR A 401 -26.57 -15.43 36.67
CA TYR A 401 -27.60 -15.88 37.61
C TYR A 401 -28.68 -16.68 36.90
N SER A 402 -29.04 -17.81 37.51
CA SER A 402 -30.20 -18.62 37.20
C SER A 402 -31.50 -17.89 37.57
N THR A 403 -32.62 -18.33 37.01
CA THR A 403 -33.95 -17.78 37.30
C THR A 403 -34.30 -17.92 38.79
N GLY A 404 -33.89 -19.03 39.42
CA GLY A 404 -34.02 -19.24 40.87
C GLY A 404 -33.19 -18.28 41.71
N GLU A 405 -31.95 -17.99 41.32
CA GLU A 405 -31.10 -17.01 42.02
C GLU A 405 -31.64 -15.58 41.89
N ILE A 406 -32.14 -15.22 40.70
CA ILE A 406 -32.80 -13.93 40.50
C ILE A 406 -34.05 -13.84 41.37
N TYR A 407 -34.87 -14.89 41.41
CA TYR A 407 -36.07 -14.94 42.21
C TYR A 407 -35.80 -14.80 43.72
N LYS A 408 -34.75 -15.43 44.25
CA LYS A 408 -34.33 -15.25 45.65
C LYS A 408 -34.03 -13.78 46.00
N LYS A 409 -33.37 -13.04 45.11
CA LYS A 409 -33.11 -11.61 45.30
C LYS A 409 -34.38 -10.76 45.21
N VAL A 410 -35.37 -11.20 44.45
CA VAL A 410 -36.63 -10.49 44.27
C VAL A 410 -37.57 -10.67 45.46
N ARG A 411 -37.47 -11.78 46.20
CA ARG A 411 -38.21 -12.00 47.45
C ARG A 411 -37.94 -10.94 48.52
N GLU A 412 -36.80 -10.28 48.47
CA GLU A 412 -36.44 -9.19 49.39
C GLU A 412 -37.24 -7.90 49.12
N ILE A 413 -37.92 -7.80 47.96
CA ILE A 413 -38.74 -6.65 47.60
C ILE A 413 -40.20 -6.94 47.95
N GLU A 414 -40.73 -6.17 48.90
CA GLU A 414 -42.11 -6.28 49.34
C GLU A 414 -43.08 -6.20 48.15
N GLN A 415 -44.07 -7.11 48.12
CA GLN A 415 -45.11 -7.21 47.09
C GLN A 415 -44.66 -7.69 45.69
N LEU A 416 -43.36 -7.79 45.40
CA LEU A 416 -42.86 -8.23 44.09
C LEU A 416 -42.80 -9.76 43.94
N ASP A 417 -42.71 -10.48 45.06
CA ASP A 417 -42.56 -11.94 45.09
C ASP A 417 -43.66 -12.67 44.28
N LYS A 418 -44.93 -12.39 44.60
CA LYS A 418 -46.07 -13.05 43.95
C LYS A 418 -46.11 -12.82 42.42
N PRO A 419 -46.19 -11.58 41.90
CA PRO A 419 -46.26 -11.36 40.46
C PRO A 419 -45.00 -11.81 39.71
N PHE A 420 -43.81 -11.73 40.33
CA PHE A 420 -42.58 -12.17 39.68
C PHE A 420 -42.43 -13.70 39.69
N SER A 421 -42.92 -14.39 40.73
CA SER A 421 -42.93 -15.86 40.80
C SER A 421 -43.77 -16.46 39.65
N GLU A 422 -44.93 -15.87 39.38
CA GLU A 422 -45.84 -16.31 38.32
C GLU A 422 -45.18 -16.14 36.94
N ILE A 423 -44.55 -15.00 36.66
CA ILE A 423 -43.79 -14.78 35.41
C ILE A 423 -42.61 -15.76 35.30
N THR A 424 -41.86 -15.96 36.39
CA THR A 424 -40.68 -16.83 36.40
C THR A 424 -41.07 -18.29 36.13
N SER A 425 -42.18 -18.76 36.73
CA SER A 425 -42.70 -20.12 36.51
C SER A 425 -43.11 -20.39 35.07
N VAL A 426 -43.71 -19.41 34.39
CA VAL A 426 -44.10 -19.52 32.97
C VAL A 426 -42.85 -19.46 32.09
N TYR A 427 -41.89 -18.58 32.41
CA TYR A 427 -40.63 -18.48 31.70
C TYR A 427 -39.80 -19.78 31.78
N ASP A 428 -39.68 -20.39 32.96
CA ASP A 428 -38.93 -21.62 33.14
C ASP A 428 -39.55 -22.79 32.35
N ARG A 429 -40.88 -22.89 32.34
CA ARG A 429 -41.61 -23.88 31.52
C ARG A 429 -41.38 -23.68 30.02
N VAL A 430 -41.33 -22.43 29.55
CA VAL A 430 -41.12 -22.09 28.13
C VAL A 430 -39.66 -22.24 27.70
N LYS A 431 -38.70 -21.90 28.57
CA LYS A 431 -37.28 -21.90 28.22
C LYS A 431 -36.60 -23.26 28.43
N TYR A 432 -36.88 -23.92 29.55
CA TYR A 432 -36.22 -25.17 29.93
C TYR A 432 -37.12 -26.39 29.70
N GLY A 433 -38.44 -26.22 29.79
CA GLY A 433 -39.41 -27.32 29.53
C GLY A 433 -39.93 -27.40 28.10
N ASP A 434 -39.55 -26.47 27.23
CA ASP A 434 -40.03 -26.29 25.84
C ASP A 434 -41.56 -26.35 25.66
N LYS A 435 -42.32 -26.07 26.73
CA LYS A 435 -43.79 -26.12 26.71
C LYS A 435 -44.36 -24.89 26.01
N MET A 436 -45.39 -25.08 25.19
CA MET A 436 -46.14 -23.99 24.58
C MET A 436 -47.06 -23.36 25.64
N PRO A 437 -46.99 -22.04 25.88
CA PRO A 437 -47.87 -21.40 26.84
C PRO A 437 -49.28 -21.29 26.27
N GLU A 438 -50.28 -21.51 27.11
CA GLU A 438 -51.69 -21.27 26.75
C GLU A 438 -51.94 -19.77 26.57
N ILE A 439 -52.95 -19.40 25.77
CA ILE A 439 -53.29 -17.99 25.48
C ILE A 439 -53.52 -17.21 26.79
N ASN A 440 -54.26 -17.81 27.73
CA ASN A 440 -54.54 -17.22 29.04
C ASN A 440 -53.25 -16.96 29.86
N GLN A 441 -52.23 -17.81 29.73
CA GLN A 441 -50.95 -17.67 30.44
C GLN A 441 -50.13 -16.49 29.90
N VAL A 442 -50.25 -16.18 28.61
CA VAL A 442 -49.57 -15.02 28.00
C VAL A 442 -50.17 -13.72 28.51
N ASP A 443 -51.49 -13.63 28.60
CA ASP A 443 -52.19 -12.44 29.09
C ASP A 443 -52.01 -12.23 30.60
N GLU A 444 -52.01 -13.31 31.38
CA GLU A 444 -51.69 -13.29 32.80
C GLU A 444 -50.23 -12.82 33.03
N THR A 445 -49.28 -13.34 32.26
CA THR A 445 -47.87 -12.91 32.31
C THR A 445 -47.72 -11.43 31.93
N LYS A 446 -48.51 -10.93 30.98
CA LYS A 446 -48.55 -9.51 30.60
C LYS A 446 -49.04 -8.64 31.76
N SER A 447 -50.14 -9.03 32.41
CA SER A 447 -50.69 -8.34 33.59
C SER A 447 -49.67 -8.31 34.75
N ASN A 448 -49.05 -9.44 35.04
CA ASN A 448 -48.05 -9.56 36.09
C ASN A 448 -46.77 -8.79 35.78
N THR A 449 -46.39 -8.66 34.51
CA THR A 449 -45.26 -7.82 34.08
C THR A 449 -45.53 -6.35 34.40
N VAL A 450 -46.73 -5.85 34.13
CA VAL A 450 -47.12 -4.47 34.46
C VAL A 450 -47.13 -4.25 35.98
N LYS A 451 -47.71 -5.19 36.75
CA LYS A 451 -47.69 -5.14 38.21
C LYS A 451 -46.27 -5.12 38.76
N SER A 452 -45.41 -6.03 38.30
CA SER A 452 -44.00 -6.12 38.70
C SER A 452 -43.25 -4.82 38.45
N ILE A 453 -43.42 -4.22 37.28
CA ILE A 453 -42.75 -2.95 36.95
C ILE A 453 -43.28 -1.79 37.80
N ASN A 454 -44.58 -1.74 38.07
CA ASN A 454 -45.17 -0.70 38.93
C ASN A 454 -44.68 -0.82 40.38
N ILE A 455 -44.43 -2.03 40.88
CA ILE A 455 -43.82 -2.25 42.19
C ILE A 455 -42.36 -1.79 42.17
N ILE A 456 -41.56 -2.23 41.19
CA ILE A 456 -40.14 -1.84 41.04
C ILE A 456 -39.97 -0.32 40.85
N LYS A 457 -40.96 0.36 40.25
CA LYS A 457 -40.99 1.83 40.17
C LYS A 457 -41.03 2.48 41.55
N LYS A 458 -41.84 1.93 42.46
CA LYS A 458 -42.08 2.45 43.81
C LYS A 458 -40.97 2.12 44.79
N THR A 459 -40.22 1.04 44.56
CA THR A 459 -39.02 0.71 45.35
C THR A 459 -37.92 1.74 45.09
N LYS A 460 -37.41 2.35 46.18
CA LYS A 460 -36.40 3.42 46.15
C LYS A 460 -35.01 2.88 45.94
#